data_AF-A0AAX3S6Q0-F1
#
_entry.id   AF-A0AAX3S6Q0-F1
#
_cell.length_a   1.000
_cell.length_b   1.000
_cell.length_c   1.000
_cell.angle_alpha   90.00
_cell.angle_beta   90.00
_cell.angle_gamma   90.00
#
_symmetry.space_group_name_H-M   'P 1'
#
loop_
_entity.id
_entity.type
_entity.pdbx_description
1 polymer ?
#
loop_
_entity_poly.entity_id
_entity_poly.type
_entity_poly.pdbx_seq_one_letter_code
_entity_poly.pdbx_strand_id
1 'polypeptide(L)'
;MTTPNYTSEQLQEIDALEAKYGFPGLIVAGVDAGVAATLTPSQHQHVTNWLYIANQRFGEELKSQLGRSPTAEELANRLSLSMAINQRVRSSAISSANIIH
;
A
#
# COMPACT_ATOMS: atom_id res chain seq x y z
N MET A 1 5.26 -5.56 16.08
CA MET A 1 4.37 -6.08 15.04
C MET A 1 4.95 -7.39 14.56
N THR A 2 4.28 -8.51 14.79
CA THR A 2 4.62 -9.81 14.21
C THR A 2 4.29 -9.75 12.73
N THR A 3 5.29 -9.92 11.86
CA THR A 3 5.05 -10.22 10.44
C THR A 3 4.17 -11.48 10.38
N PRO A 4 2.98 -11.43 9.78
CA PRO A 4 2.16 -12.62 9.63
C PRO A 4 2.96 -13.67 8.85
N ASN A 5 3.16 -14.85 9.45
CA ASN A 5 3.74 -15.99 8.75
C ASN A 5 2.66 -16.59 7.87
N TYR A 6 2.55 -16.06 6.64
CA TYR A 6 1.68 -16.63 5.62
C TYR A 6 2.23 -17.98 5.15
N THR A 7 1.34 -18.95 4.93
CA THR A 7 1.68 -20.17 4.21
C THR A 7 1.94 -19.86 2.73
N SER A 8 2.55 -20.78 1.99
CA SER A 8 2.78 -20.60 0.54
C SER A 8 1.48 -20.38 -0.25
N GLU A 9 0.39 -21.02 0.15
CA GLU A 9 -0.94 -20.82 -0.45
C GLU A 9 -1.46 -19.40 -0.18
N GLN A 10 -1.34 -18.93 1.06
CA GLN A 10 -1.75 -17.57 1.42
C GLN A 10 -0.90 -16.49 0.72
N LEU A 11 0.38 -16.76 0.49
CA LEU A 11 1.23 -15.88 -0.31
C LEU A 11 0.75 -15.84 -1.77
N GLN A 12 0.40 -16.98 -2.36
CA GLN A 12 -0.17 -17.01 -3.72
C GLN A 12 -1.50 -16.25 -3.82
N GLU A 13 -2.37 -16.37 -2.81
CA GLU A 13 -3.61 -15.59 -2.74
C GLU A 13 -3.33 -14.08 -2.70
N ILE A 14 -2.33 -13.66 -1.92
CA ILE A 14 -1.91 -12.26 -1.81
C ILE A 14 -1.30 -11.76 -3.12
N ASP A 15 -0.38 -12.52 -3.72
CA ASP A 15 0.25 -12.18 -4.99
C ASP A 15 -0.80 -12.03 -6.11
N ALA A 16 -1.79 -12.92 -6.15
CA ALA A 16 -2.90 -12.83 -7.10
C ALA A 16 -3.75 -11.58 -6.87
N LEU A 17 -3.96 -11.17 -5.62
CA LEU A 17 -4.68 -9.95 -5.28
C LEU A 17 -3.91 -8.70 -5.71
N GLU A 18 -2.62 -8.64 -5.39
CA GLU A 18 -1.72 -7.55 -5.76
C GLU A 18 -1.61 -7.43 -7.29
N ALA A 19 -1.54 -8.56 -8.01
CA ALA A 19 -1.52 -8.56 -9.47
C ALA A 19 -2.83 -8.03 -10.07
N LYS A 20 -3.98 -8.32 -9.46
CA LYS A 20 -5.30 -7.91 -9.94
C LYS A 20 -5.58 -6.42 -9.75
N TYR A 21 -5.28 -5.89 -8.57
CA TYR A 21 -5.64 -4.52 -8.20
C TYR A 21 -4.45 -3.54 -8.20
N GLY A 22 -3.24 -4.07 -8.30
CA GLY A 22 -2.01 -3.29 -8.13
C GLY A 22 -1.80 -2.83 -6.68
N PHE A 23 -0.59 -2.37 -6.40
CA PHE A 23 -0.27 -1.72 -5.14
C PHE A 23 0.05 -0.23 -5.36
N PRO A 24 -0.58 0.71 -4.63
CA PRO A 24 -1.49 0.50 -3.49
C PRO A 24 -2.99 0.40 -3.83
N GLY A 25 -3.36 0.20 -5.10
CA GLY A 25 -4.76 0.13 -5.55
C GLY A 25 -5.62 -0.91 -4.83
N LEU A 26 -5.02 -2.01 -4.36
CA LEU A 26 -5.68 -3.03 -3.54
C LEU A 26 -6.32 -2.47 -2.26
N ILE A 27 -5.81 -1.38 -1.69
CA ILE A 27 -6.35 -0.79 -0.47
C ILE A 27 -7.74 -0.19 -0.74
N VAL A 28 -7.89 0.46 -1.89
CA VAL A 28 -9.16 1.04 -2.32
C VAL A 28 -10.15 -0.06 -2.68
N ALA A 29 -9.68 -1.05 -3.44
CA ALA A 29 -10.50 -2.20 -3.81
C ALA A 29 -10.97 -2.97 -2.58
N GLY A 30 -10.12 -3.20 -1.59
CA GLY A 30 -10.47 -4.03 -0.44
C GLY A 30 -11.39 -3.36 0.59
N VAL A 31 -11.67 -2.06 0.50
CA VAL A 31 -12.73 -1.41 1.29
C VAL A 31 -14.06 -1.28 0.55
N ASP A 32 -14.08 -1.56 -0.75
CA ASP A 32 -15.33 -1.68 -1.50
C ASP A 32 -16.09 -2.92 -1.03
N ALA A 33 -17.38 -2.77 -0.70
CA ALA A 33 -18.15 -3.86 -0.10
C ALA A 33 -18.31 -5.06 -1.04
N GLY A 34 -18.41 -4.83 -2.35
CA GLY A 34 -18.54 -5.89 -3.34
C GLY A 34 -17.26 -6.70 -3.48
N VAL A 35 -16.11 -6.03 -3.52
CA VAL A 35 -14.81 -6.68 -3.57
C VAL A 35 -14.47 -7.35 -2.24
N ALA A 36 -14.67 -6.66 -1.11
CA ALA A 36 -14.36 -7.17 0.23
C ALA A 36 -15.06 -8.50 0.52
N ALA A 37 -16.31 -8.66 0.04
CA ALA A 37 -17.07 -9.90 0.17
C ALA A 37 -16.47 -11.10 -0.61
N THR A 38 -15.57 -10.85 -1.57
CA THR A 38 -14.93 -11.89 -2.39
C THR A 38 -13.51 -12.23 -1.93
N LEU A 39 -12.97 -11.50 -0.95
CA LEU A 39 -11.61 -11.71 -0.47
C LEU A 39 -11.52 -12.93 0.44
N THR A 40 -10.45 -13.70 0.30
CA THR A 40 -10.09 -14.70 1.32
C THR A 40 -9.72 -14.01 2.65
N PRO A 41 -9.76 -14.72 3.80
CA PRO A 41 -9.33 -14.14 5.07
C PRO A 41 -7.90 -13.57 5.02
N SER A 42 -6.99 -14.23 4.30
CA SER A 42 -5.59 -13.80 4.13
C SER A 42 -5.49 -12.49 3.36
N GLN A 43 -6.23 -12.38 2.24
CA GLN A 43 -6.34 -11.18 1.42
C GLN A 43 -6.95 -10.01 2.19
N HIS A 44 -8.02 -10.27 2.94
CA HIS A 44 -8.66 -9.25 3.78
C HIS A 44 -7.71 -8.73 4.87
N GLN A 45 -6.96 -9.63 5.52
CA GLN A 45 -5.96 -9.25 6.51
C GLN A 45 -4.84 -8.41 5.87
N HIS A 46 -4.38 -8.80 4.68
CA HIS A 46 -3.34 -8.09 3.93
C HIS A 46 -3.77 -6.66 3.56
N VAL A 47 -4.99 -6.49 3.00
CA VAL A 47 -5.59 -5.16 2.74
C VAL A 47 -5.65 -4.33 4.02
N THR A 48 -6.16 -4.92 5.11
CA THR A 48 -6.31 -4.23 6.40
C THR A 48 -4.97 -3.77 6.96
N ASN A 49 -3.95 -4.61 6.86
CA ASN A 49 -2.58 -4.28 7.28
C ASN A 49 -2.05 -3.07 6.49
N TRP A 50 -2.24 -3.06 5.18
CA TRP A 50 -1.79 -1.94 4.34
C TRP A 50 -2.56 -0.66 4.60
N LEU A 51 -3.87 -0.73 4.77
CA LEU A 51 -4.69 0.42 5.16
C LEU A 51 -4.21 0.99 6.50
N TYR A 52 -3.95 0.12 7.47
CA TYR A 52 -3.41 0.52 8.77
C TYR A 52 -2.04 1.20 8.64
N ILE A 53 -1.12 0.63 7.86
CA ILE A 53 0.20 1.22 7.60
C ILE A 53 0.07 2.60 6.93
N ALA A 54 -0.77 2.72 5.91
CA ALA A 54 -1.01 3.98 5.22
C ALA A 54 -1.54 5.03 6.19
N ASN A 55 -2.51 4.66 7.03
CA ASN A 55 -3.09 5.55 8.02
C ASN A 55 -2.10 5.94 9.13
N GLN A 56 -1.26 5.04 9.61
CA GLN A 56 -0.21 5.37 10.58
C GLN A 56 0.81 6.36 10.02
N ARG A 57 1.13 6.24 8.73
CA ARG A 57 2.16 7.08 8.10
C ARG A 57 1.65 8.44 7.66
N PHE A 58 0.40 8.51 7.17
CA PHE A 58 -0.11 9.69 6.48
C PHE A 58 -1.45 10.20 7.06
N GLY A 59 -2.06 9.48 8.00
CA GLY A 59 -3.39 9.80 8.51
C GLY A 59 -3.46 11.18 9.16
N GLU A 60 -2.54 11.50 10.07
CA GLU A 60 -2.50 12.81 10.73
C GLU A 60 -2.11 13.94 9.77
N GLU A 61 -1.19 13.69 8.84
CA GLU A 61 -0.81 14.65 7.79
C GLU A 61 -2.04 15.03 6.96
N LEU A 62 -2.76 14.04 6.43
CA LEU A 62 -3.94 14.26 5.60
C LEU A 62 -5.09 14.85 6.41
N LYS A 63 -5.28 14.42 7.65
CA LYS A 63 -6.32 14.98 8.54
C LYS A 63 -6.09 16.46 8.80
N SER A 64 -4.84 16.88 9.02
CA SER A 64 -4.49 18.28 9.19
C SER A 64 -4.74 19.11 7.93
N GLN A 65 -4.56 18.52 6.74
CA GLN A 65 -4.76 19.21 5.46
C GLN A 65 -6.24 19.29 5.05
N LEU A 66 -7.00 18.22 5.32
CA LEU A 66 -8.39 18.09 4.88
C LEU A 66 -9.41 18.60 5.92
N GLY A 67 -9.00 18.73 7.18
CA GLY A 67 -9.91 19.04 8.29
C GLY A 67 -10.87 17.90 8.66
N ARG A 68 -10.69 16.71 8.09
CA ARG A 68 -11.47 15.49 8.34
C ARG A 68 -10.59 14.25 8.25
N SER A 69 -11.08 13.12 8.72
CA SER A 69 -10.39 11.84 8.49
C SER A 69 -10.25 11.54 6.99
N PRO A 70 -9.08 11.06 6.54
CA PRO A 70 -8.87 10.73 5.13
C PRO A 70 -9.64 9.47 4.71
N THR A 71 -9.99 9.40 3.44
CA THR A 71 -10.56 8.19 2.82
C THR A 71 -9.46 7.17 2.50
N ALA A 72 -9.86 5.92 2.22
CA ALA A 72 -8.93 4.89 1.76
C ALA A 72 -8.22 5.27 0.45
N GLU A 73 -8.93 5.95 -0.46
CA GLU A 73 -8.38 6.44 -1.71
C GLU A 73 -7.32 7.53 -1.49
N GLU A 74 -7.57 8.48 -0.59
CA GLU A 74 -6.60 9.52 -0.23
C GLU A 74 -5.33 8.94 0.40
N LEU A 75 -5.49 7.94 1.27
CA LEU A 75 -4.39 7.20 1.87
C LEU A 75 -3.59 6.41 0.82
N ALA A 76 -4.27 5.71 -0.09
CA ALA A 76 -3.63 4.96 -1.17
C ALA A 76 -2.86 5.89 -2.12
N ASN A 77 -3.45 7.02 -2.50
CA ASN A 77 -2.79 8.01 -3.36
C ASN A 77 -1.54 8.59 -2.70
N ARG A 78 -1.62 8.93 -1.41
CA ARG A 78 -0.46 9.46 -0.67
C ARG A 78 0.67 8.44 -0.54
N LEU A 79 0.32 7.17 -0.32
CA LEU A 79 1.26 6.05 -0.29
C LEU A 79 1.94 5.85 -1.66
N SER A 80 1.17 5.86 -2.75
CA SER A 80 1.69 5.76 -4.12
C SER A 80 2.71 6.87 -4.41
N LEU A 81 2.37 8.12 -4.06
CA LEU A 81 3.27 9.26 -4.22
C LEU A 81 4.56 9.09 -3.41
N SER A 82 4.47 8.62 -2.17
CA SER A 82 5.65 8.34 -1.32
C SER A 82 6.57 7.31 -1.96
N MET A 83 6.01 6.23 -2.53
CA MET A 83 6.81 5.21 -3.22
C MET A 83 7.49 5.75 -4.47
N ALA A 84 6.76 6.51 -5.30
CA ALA A 84 7.29 7.12 -6.52
C ALA A 84 8.44 8.08 -6.21
N ILE A 85 8.32 8.90 -5.16
CA ILE A 85 9.40 9.79 -4.71
C ILE A 85 10.63 8.98 -4.26
N ASN A 86 10.43 7.96 -3.43
CA ASN A 86 11.52 7.11 -2.97
C ASN A 86 12.25 6.40 -4.11
N GLN A 87 11.52 5.92 -5.13
CA GLN A 87 12.11 5.31 -6.33
C GLN A 87 12.94 6.33 -7.11
N ARG A 88 12.42 7.54 -7.34
CA ARG A 88 13.16 8.59 -8.05
C ARG A 88 14.45 8.97 -7.34
N VAL A 89 14.41 9.14 -6.01
CA VAL A 89 15.60 9.46 -5.20
C VAL A 89 16.64 8.34 -5.25
N ARG A 90 16.22 7.07 -5.24
CA ARG A 90 17.14 5.94 -5.39
C ARG A 90 17.78 5.89 -6.78
N SER A 91 17.00 6.09 -7.83
CA SER A 91 17.53 6.08 -9.21
C SER A 91 18.50 7.24 -9.46
N SER A 92 18.24 8.44 -8.91
CA SER A 92 19.19 9.55 -9.02
C SER A 92 20.46 9.31 -8.22
N ALA A 93 20.38 8.71 -7.02
CA ALA A 93 21.55 8.36 -6.23
C ALA A 93 22.45 7.30 -6.92
N ILE A 94 21.86 6.31 -7.57
CA ILE A 94 22.59 5.30 -8.36
C ILE A 94 23.24 5.93 -9.61
N SER A 95 22.53 6.83 -10.29
CA SER A 95 23.05 7.52 -11.47
C SER A 95 24.24 8.43 -11.12
N SER A 96 24.17 9.17 -10.01
CA SER A 96 25.27 10.02 -9.53
C SER A 96 26.51 9.23 -9.07
N ALA A 97 26.34 7.97 -8.63
CA ALA A 97 27.46 7.11 -8.27
C ALA A 97 28.23 6.56 -9.48
N ASN A 98 27.64 6.60 -10.68
CA ASN A 98 28.20 6.00 -11.89
C ASN A 98 28.90 7.00 -12.84
N ILE A 99 29.04 8.27 -12.42
CA ILE A 99 29.71 9.35 -13.19
C ILE A 99 31.16 9.58 -12.67
N ILE A 100 31.65 8.76 -11.75
CA ILE A 100 33.06 8.77 -11.31
C ILE A 100 33.75 7.54 -11.90
N HIS A 101 34.05 7.57 -13.19
CA HIS A 101 35.03 6.68 -13.83
C HIS A 101 35.62 7.32 -15.08
#